data_AF-A0A2G5EY88-F1
#
_entry.id   AF-A0A2G5EY88-F1
#
_cell.length_a   1.000
_cell.length_b   1.000
_cell.length_c   1.000
_cell.angle_alpha   90.00
_cell.angle_beta   90.00
_cell.angle_gamma   90.00
#
_symmetry.space_group_name_H-M   'P 1'
#
loop_
_entity.id
_entity.type
_entity.pdbx_description
1 polymer ?
#
loop_
_entity_poly.entity_id
_entity_poly.type
_entity_poly.pdbx_seq_one_letter_code
_entity_poly.pdbx_strand_id
1 'polypeptide(L)'
;MRRSVIVVEVLLLLFISIIEAPWTVGGSSHCKQISPLEVRPHSVTITEFGAVGDGVTLNTKAFQNAIFYLQSFADKGGAQLFVPAGRWLTGSFELISHLTLLLDKKAVILGSQDSSDWPVDDPLPSYGRGRELPGMRHRSLIHGNNLTDVLITGDNGTIDGQGSVWWNWFRNETLNFTRPHLVELRDSTGVVISNLTFLNSPFWAIHPVYCSQVLVQNVTILAPLDSPNTDGIDPDSCDNVCIEDCYISTGDDLIAIKSGWDEYGISYARPSSRIAIFRVAGETGSGAGLAIGSEMSGGVSNVHAEDLQFFNSKNGIRIKTAPGRGGYIKDIYISNVTMTNVNIAIRISGQYGEHPDEDYDHNALPFVDKITIKDVVGDNISRAGMLEGIEGDTFLNICLSNITLRVNKRRPWNCSYIEGYSSLVSPNTCELLSDSIYPQHTSDCYLLSNHLQSPFVQNRPDYRPG
;
A
#
# COMPACT_ATOMS: atom_id res chain seq x y z
N MET A 1 0.89 77.30 -11.94
CA MET A 1 1.51 76.40 -12.94
C MET A 1 2.49 75.47 -12.25
N ARG A 2 2.10 74.21 -12.04
CA ARG A 2 3.00 73.05 -11.89
C ARG A 2 2.12 71.80 -12.06
N ARG A 3 2.43 71.03 -13.08
CA ARG A 3 1.77 69.77 -13.44
C ARG A 3 2.20 68.70 -12.42
N SER A 4 1.25 67.94 -11.89
CA SER A 4 1.52 66.63 -11.28
C SER A 4 0.77 65.58 -12.08
N VAL A 5 1.55 64.71 -12.71
CA VAL A 5 1.12 63.44 -13.29
C VAL A 5 1.15 62.43 -12.15
N ILE A 6 0.05 61.70 -11.92
CA ILE A 6 0.09 60.47 -11.14
C ILE A 6 -0.47 59.36 -12.04
N VAL A 7 0.40 58.38 -12.23
CA VAL A 7 0.29 57.18 -13.05
C VAL A 7 -0.72 56.23 -12.41
N VAL A 8 -1.64 55.70 -13.22
CA VAL A 8 -2.54 54.60 -12.82
C VAL A 8 -1.74 53.31 -12.96
N GLU A 9 -1.41 52.66 -11.84
CA GLU A 9 -0.88 51.30 -11.83
C GLU A 9 -2.01 50.32 -12.16
N VAL A 10 -1.91 49.68 -13.32
CA VAL A 10 -2.71 48.51 -13.68
C VAL A 10 -1.99 47.28 -13.15
N LEU A 11 -2.50 46.69 -12.07
CA LEU A 11 -2.05 45.40 -11.56
C LEU A 11 -2.45 44.29 -12.55
N LEU A 12 -1.47 43.76 -13.28
CA LEU A 12 -1.60 42.56 -14.09
C LEU A 12 -1.49 41.34 -13.17
N LEU A 13 -2.62 40.74 -12.79
CA LEU A 13 -2.65 39.45 -12.09
C LEU A 13 -2.29 38.33 -13.09
N LEU A 14 -1.02 37.93 -13.11
CA LEU A 14 -0.56 36.71 -13.75
C LEU A 14 -1.02 35.52 -12.89
N PHE A 15 -2.14 34.91 -13.26
CA PHE A 15 -2.49 33.56 -12.85
C PHE A 15 -1.45 32.60 -13.45
N ILE A 16 -0.52 32.13 -12.62
CA ILE A 16 0.34 31.00 -12.97
C ILE A 16 -0.53 29.75 -12.81
N SER A 17 -1.04 29.24 -13.94
CA SER A 17 -1.58 27.91 -14.04
C SER A 17 -0.46 26.90 -13.71
N ILE A 18 -0.57 26.27 -12.55
CA ILE A 18 0.21 25.08 -12.21
C ILE A 18 -0.28 23.98 -13.15
N ILE A 19 0.50 23.69 -14.19
CA ILE A 19 0.31 22.50 -15.02
C ILE A 19 0.86 21.35 -14.19
N GLU A 20 -0.02 20.61 -13.50
CA GLU A 20 0.30 19.26 -13.07
C GLU A 20 0.45 18.42 -14.34
N ALA A 21 1.71 18.19 -14.73
CA ALA A 21 2.01 17.24 -15.79
C ALA A 21 1.61 15.84 -15.30
N PRO A 22 0.83 15.06 -16.06
CA PRO A 22 0.62 13.65 -15.76
C PRO A 22 1.96 12.94 -15.78
N TRP A 23 2.34 12.34 -14.66
CA TRP A 23 3.54 11.53 -14.54
C TRP A 23 3.31 10.21 -15.28
N THR A 24 3.56 10.18 -16.59
CA THR A 24 3.67 8.92 -17.33
C THR A 24 5.14 8.55 -17.42
N VAL A 25 5.61 7.65 -16.56
CA VAL A 25 6.97 7.11 -16.66
C VAL A 25 6.99 6.07 -17.79
N GLY A 26 7.62 6.42 -18.91
CA GLY A 26 7.83 5.50 -20.03
C GLY A 26 8.94 4.51 -19.71
N GLY A 27 8.58 3.34 -19.17
CA GLY A 27 9.46 2.19 -18.97
C GLY A 27 8.79 0.90 -19.45
N SER A 28 9.56 -0.14 -19.76
CA SER A 28 8.99 -1.48 -19.97
C SER A 28 8.45 -2.01 -18.65
N SER A 29 7.20 -2.50 -18.64
CA SER A 29 6.55 -3.08 -17.45
C SER A 29 7.43 -4.16 -16.80
N HIS A 30 7.77 -3.99 -15.52
CA HIS A 30 8.51 -4.97 -14.72
C HIS A 30 7.56 -6.05 -14.21
N CYS A 31 6.32 -5.67 -13.90
CA CYS A 31 5.22 -6.61 -13.72
C CYS A 31 4.77 -7.08 -15.10
N LYS A 32 5.01 -8.35 -15.48
CA LYS A 32 4.35 -8.87 -16.70
C LYS A 32 2.86 -8.91 -16.43
N GLN A 33 2.05 -8.42 -17.36
CA GLN A 33 0.60 -8.53 -17.24
C GLN A 33 0.21 -9.98 -17.03
N ILE A 34 -0.61 -10.21 -16.01
CA ILE A 34 -1.36 -11.45 -15.82
C ILE A 34 -2.38 -11.51 -16.95
N SER A 35 -1.94 -11.93 -18.14
CA SER A 35 -2.68 -11.90 -19.41
C SER A 35 -3.13 -10.48 -19.84
N PRO A 36 -3.17 -10.17 -21.15
CA PRO A 36 -3.96 -9.01 -21.59
C PRO A 36 -5.39 -9.21 -21.10
N LEU A 37 -6.05 -8.17 -20.56
CA LEU A 37 -7.44 -8.22 -20.08
C LEU A 37 -8.26 -9.17 -20.96
N GLU A 38 -8.50 -10.39 -20.50
CA GLU A 38 -9.29 -11.34 -21.28
C GLU A 38 -10.69 -10.75 -21.31
N VAL A 39 -11.14 -10.39 -22.51
CA VAL A 39 -12.49 -9.86 -22.71
C VAL A 39 -13.44 -10.94 -22.25
N ARG A 40 -14.12 -10.69 -21.13
CA ARG A 40 -15.09 -11.62 -20.58
C ARG A 40 -16.19 -11.83 -21.63
N PRO A 41 -16.60 -13.07 -21.92
CA PRO A 41 -17.56 -13.36 -22.98
C PRO A 41 -18.96 -12.82 -22.69
N HIS A 42 -19.25 -12.50 -21.43
CA HIS A 42 -20.51 -11.93 -21.00
C HIS A 42 -20.28 -10.59 -20.30
N SER A 43 -21.14 -9.60 -20.58
CA SER A 43 -21.09 -8.28 -19.95
C SER A 43 -22.49 -7.75 -19.74
N VAL A 44 -22.71 -7.12 -18.59
CA VAL A 44 -23.93 -6.36 -18.27
C VAL A 44 -23.56 -5.00 -17.70
N THR A 45 -24.44 -4.02 -17.80
CA THR A 45 -24.28 -2.75 -17.08
C THR A 45 -25.13 -2.68 -15.82
N ILE A 46 -24.62 -1.99 -14.79
CA ILE A 46 -25.30 -1.87 -13.49
C ILE A 46 -26.72 -1.27 -13.60
N THR A 47 -27.00 -0.45 -14.63
CA THR A 47 -28.34 0.12 -14.86
C THR A 47 -29.38 -0.91 -15.27
N GLU A 48 -28.99 -2.06 -15.82
CA GLU A 48 -29.90 -3.18 -16.12
C GLU A 48 -30.52 -3.78 -14.85
N PHE A 49 -29.90 -3.54 -13.69
CA PHE A 49 -30.34 -4.01 -12.38
C PHE A 49 -31.01 -2.90 -11.55
N GLY A 50 -31.43 -1.82 -12.21
CA GLY A 50 -32.18 -0.73 -11.59
C GLY A 50 -31.34 0.29 -10.82
N ALA A 51 -30.01 0.28 -11.00
CA ALA A 51 -29.16 1.29 -10.41
C ALA A 51 -29.40 2.68 -11.02
N VAL A 52 -29.29 3.71 -10.19
CA VAL A 52 -29.44 5.12 -10.56
C VAL A 52 -28.15 5.86 -10.18
N GLY A 53 -27.50 6.44 -11.18
CA GLY A 53 -26.21 7.12 -11.07
C GLY A 53 -26.29 8.60 -10.63
N ASP A 54 -27.22 8.94 -9.73
CA ASP A 54 -27.50 10.31 -9.28
C ASP A 54 -26.66 10.76 -8.06
N GLY A 55 -25.92 9.85 -7.45
CA GLY A 55 -25.12 10.06 -6.24
C GLY A 55 -25.91 10.12 -4.94
N VAL A 56 -27.20 9.77 -4.96
CA VAL A 56 -28.11 9.80 -3.80
C VAL A 56 -28.83 8.47 -3.62
N THR A 57 -29.23 7.81 -4.71
CA THR A 57 -29.89 6.51 -4.68
C THR A 57 -28.92 5.43 -4.19
N LEU A 58 -29.31 4.69 -3.13
CA LEU A 58 -28.51 3.57 -2.62
C LEU A 58 -28.62 2.35 -3.56
N ASN A 59 -27.53 2.06 -4.27
CA ASN A 59 -27.46 1.06 -5.34
C ASN A 59 -27.00 -0.33 -4.87
N THR A 60 -26.86 -0.56 -3.56
CA THR A 60 -26.29 -1.80 -3.01
C THR A 60 -27.01 -3.06 -3.50
N LYS A 61 -28.34 -3.03 -3.55
CA LYS A 61 -29.14 -4.14 -4.09
C LYS A 61 -28.91 -4.34 -5.59
N ALA A 62 -28.71 -3.26 -6.35
CA ALA A 62 -28.43 -3.37 -7.78
C ALA A 62 -27.06 -4.03 -8.02
N PHE A 63 -26.03 -3.65 -7.26
CA PHE A 63 -24.71 -4.33 -7.31
C PHE A 63 -24.82 -5.80 -6.92
N GLN A 64 -25.47 -6.11 -5.80
CA GLN A 64 -25.67 -7.49 -5.34
C GLN A 64 -26.44 -8.34 -6.37
N ASN A 65 -27.52 -7.81 -6.95
CA ASN A 65 -28.31 -8.52 -7.96
C ASN A 65 -27.52 -8.74 -9.25
N ALA A 66 -26.76 -7.74 -9.70
CA ALA A 66 -25.91 -7.85 -10.87
C ALA A 66 -24.85 -8.93 -10.69
N ILE A 67 -24.15 -8.92 -9.56
CA ILE A 67 -23.11 -9.91 -9.27
C ILE A 67 -23.69 -11.31 -9.11
N PHE A 68 -24.83 -11.45 -8.41
CA PHE A 68 -25.55 -12.72 -8.30
C PHE A 68 -25.93 -13.29 -9.67
N TYR A 69 -26.40 -12.45 -10.59
CA TYR A 69 -26.68 -12.87 -11.96
C TYR A 69 -25.40 -13.32 -12.70
N LEU A 70 -24.32 -12.54 -12.59
CA LEU A 70 -23.04 -12.81 -13.24
C LEU A 70 -22.36 -14.09 -12.75
N GLN A 71 -22.66 -14.55 -11.53
CA GLN A 71 -22.21 -15.86 -11.00
C GLN A 71 -22.52 -17.02 -11.94
N SER A 72 -23.61 -16.94 -12.71
CA SER A 72 -24.04 -17.97 -13.67
C SER A 72 -23.13 -18.11 -14.90
N PHE A 73 -22.09 -17.27 -15.01
CA PHE A 73 -21.12 -17.25 -16.09
C PHE A 73 -19.68 -17.52 -15.63
N ALA A 74 -19.46 -17.74 -14.33
CA ALA A 74 -18.12 -17.99 -13.77
C ALA A 74 -17.43 -19.19 -14.45
N ASP A 75 -18.17 -20.27 -14.72
CA ASP A 75 -17.70 -21.48 -15.40
C ASP A 75 -17.68 -21.38 -16.94
N LYS A 76 -18.07 -20.22 -17.50
CA LYS A 76 -18.19 -19.97 -18.95
C LYS A 76 -17.17 -18.94 -19.46
N GLY A 77 -16.05 -18.78 -18.75
CA GLY A 77 -15.03 -17.77 -19.05
C GLY A 77 -15.20 -16.45 -18.30
N GLY A 78 -16.13 -16.40 -17.34
CA GLY A 78 -16.37 -15.22 -16.51
C GLY A 78 -17.27 -14.17 -17.14
N ALA A 79 -17.45 -13.08 -16.41
CA ALA A 79 -18.31 -11.99 -16.84
C ALA A 79 -17.80 -10.61 -16.39
N GLN A 80 -18.29 -9.57 -17.06
CA GLN A 80 -17.98 -8.19 -16.78
C GLN A 80 -19.21 -7.47 -16.22
N LEU A 81 -19.02 -6.74 -15.12
CA LEU A 81 -19.95 -5.74 -14.62
C LEU A 81 -19.45 -4.36 -15.02
N PHE A 82 -20.15 -3.69 -15.93
CA PHE A 82 -19.81 -2.35 -16.38
C PHE A 82 -20.56 -1.27 -15.59
N VAL A 83 -19.82 -0.35 -14.97
CA VAL A 83 -20.34 0.82 -14.26
C VAL A 83 -20.15 2.05 -15.16
N PRO A 84 -21.23 2.61 -15.75
CA PRO A 84 -21.13 3.71 -16.69
C PRO A 84 -20.91 5.05 -15.98
N ALA A 85 -20.70 6.11 -16.77
CA ALA A 85 -20.62 7.47 -16.27
C ALA A 85 -21.81 7.80 -15.34
N GLY A 86 -21.52 8.32 -14.15
CA GLY A 86 -22.52 8.55 -13.11
C GLY A 86 -21.93 8.47 -11.71
N ARG A 87 -22.74 8.78 -10.71
CA ARG A 87 -22.38 8.72 -9.28
C ARG A 87 -23.20 7.63 -8.60
N TRP A 88 -22.56 6.58 -8.11
CA TRP A 88 -23.20 5.34 -7.69
C TRP A 88 -23.01 5.13 -6.19
N LEU A 89 -23.91 5.71 -5.38
CA LEU A 89 -23.89 5.52 -3.92
C LEU A 89 -24.21 4.06 -3.59
N THR A 90 -23.39 3.43 -2.74
CA THR A 90 -23.59 2.06 -2.29
C THR A 90 -22.94 1.81 -0.93
N GLY A 91 -23.55 0.95 -0.13
CA GLY A 91 -22.88 0.16 0.90
C GLY A 91 -22.01 -0.96 0.34
N SER A 92 -21.58 -1.85 1.23
CA SER A 92 -20.70 -2.97 0.91
C SER A 92 -21.31 -3.96 -0.09
N PHE A 93 -20.52 -4.42 -1.05
CA PHE A 93 -20.89 -5.50 -1.97
C PHE A 93 -19.75 -6.48 -2.24
N GLU A 94 -20.12 -7.75 -2.43
CA GLU A 94 -19.21 -8.88 -2.57
C GLU A 94 -18.93 -9.19 -4.04
N LEU A 95 -17.66 -9.37 -4.40
CA LEU A 95 -17.22 -9.84 -5.72
C LEU A 95 -17.23 -11.37 -5.79
N ILE A 96 -17.13 -11.89 -7.01
CA ILE A 96 -17.11 -13.32 -7.33
C ILE A 96 -15.92 -13.67 -8.23
N SER A 97 -15.53 -14.94 -8.29
CA SER A 97 -14.47 -15.41 -9.19
C SER A 97 -14.82 -15.16 -10.66
N HIS A 98 -13.80 -14.96 -11.50
CA HIS A 98 -13.92 -14.70 -12.94
C HIS A 98 -14.72 -13.42 -13.27
N LEU A 99 -14.72 -12.44 -12.37
CA LEU A 99 -15.39 -11.16 -12.55
C LEU A 99 -14.41 -10.08 -13.04
N THR A 100 -14.85 -9.27 -13.99
CA THR A 100 -14.26 -7.97 -14.28
C THR A 100 -15.23 -6.87 -13.85
N LEU A 101 -14.89 -6.10 -12.81
CA LEU A 101 -15.57 -4.85 -12.48
C LEU A 101 -14.91 -3.73 -13.29
N LEU A 102 -15.62 -3.20 -14.28
CA LEU A 102 -15.12 -2.20 -15.23
C LEU A 102 -15.80 -0.85 -15.02
N LEU A 103 -15.03 0.19 -14.71
CA LEU A 103 -15.54 1.55 -14.50
C LEU A 103 -15.24 2.45 -15.70
N ASP A 104 -16.26 3.15 -16.18
CA ASP A 104 -16.11 4.29 -17.10
C ASP A 104 -15.30 5.42 -16.47
N LYS A 105 -14.59 6.21 -17.28
CA LYS A 105 -13.81 7.38 -16.84
C LYS A 105 -14.57 8.43 -16.02
N LYS A 106 -15.89 8.50 -16.17
CA LYS A 106 -16.77 9.40 -15.41
C LYS A 106 -17.63 8.66 -14.40
N ALA A 107 -17.38 7.37 -14.17
CA ALA A 107 -18.02 6.62 -13.09
C ALA A 107 -17.37 6.98 -11.75
N VAL A 108 -18.21 7.22 -10.75
CA VAL A 108 -17.79 7.43 -9.36
C VAL A 108 -18.61 6.49 -8.48
N ILE A 109 -18.01 5.42 -7.97
CA ILE A 109 -18.61 4.62 -6.89
C ILE A 109 -18.42 5.40 -5.59
N LEU A 110 -19.50 5.59 -4.84
CA LEU A 110 -19.52 6.37 -3.60
C LEU A 110 -19.85 5.44 -2.43
N GLY A 111 -18.97 5.36 -1.44
CA GLY A 111 -19.23 4.64 -0.19
C GLY A 111 -20.29 5.35 0.65
N SER A 112 -21.29 4.59 1.13
CA SER A 112 -22.31 5.14 2.03
C SER A 112 -21.70 5.71 3.30
N GLN A 113 -22.23 6.85 3.76
CA GLN A 113 -21.83 7.47 5.02
C GLN A 113 -22.61 6.92 6.23
N ASP A 114 -23.59 6.04 5.99
CA ASP A 114 -24.31 5.32 7.04
C ASP A 114 -23.57 4.03 7.37
N SER A 115 -23.11 3.86 8.61
CA SER A 115 -22.37 2.67 9.04
C SER A 115 -23.19 1.37 8.94
N SER A 116 -24.52 1.46 8.92
CA SER A 116 -25.40 0.27 8.80
C SER A 116 -25.38 -0.36 7.40
N ASP A 117 -24.91 0.38 6.39
CA ASP A 117 -24.70 -0.11 5.03
C ASP A 117 -23.38 -0.91 4.87
N TRP A 118 -22.60 -1.03 5.96
CA TRP A 118 -21.33 -1.75 6.04
C TRP A 118 -21.48 -2.88 7.05
N PRO A 119 -21.80 -4.11 6.61
CA PRO A 119 -21.94 -5.26 7.49
C PRO A 119 -20.72 -5.44 8.40
N VAL A 120 -20.91 -6.11 9.52
CA VAL A 120 -19.83 -6.33 10.49
C VAL A 120 -19.39 -7.79 10.43
N ASP A 121 -18.10 -8.01 10.25
CA ASP A 121 -17.48 -9.32 10.14
C ASP A 121 -16.55 -9.58 11.34
N ASP A 122 -16.27 -10.86 11.59
CA ASP A 122 -15.24 -11.27 12.53
C ASP A 122 -13.87 -10.68 12.15
N PRO A 123 -12.99 -10.44 13.14
CA PRO A 123 -11.64 -10.00 12.88
C PRO A 123 -10.87 -11.01 12.03
N LEU A 124 -9.79 -10.55 11.41
CA LEU A 124 -8.88 -11.44 10.70
C LEU A 124 -8.24 -12.42 11.69
N PRO A 125 -8.17 -13.72 11.35
CA PRO A 125 -7.62 -14.73 12.25
C PRO A 125 -6.16 -14.45 12.61
N SER A 126 -5.38 -13.80 11.73
CA SER A 126 -4.01 -13.40 12.00
C SER A 126 -3.87 -12.12 12.84
N TYR A 127 -4.97 -11.50 13.27
CA TYR A 127 -4.99 -10.28 14.11
C TYR A 127 -5.68 -10.48 15.45
N GLY A 128 -6.53 -11.51 15.59
CA GLY A 128 -7.28 -11.83 16.82
C GLY A 128 -8.44 -10.88 17.14
N ARG A 129 -8.32 -9.60 16.78
CA ARG A 129 -9.31 -8.53 17.00
C ARG A 129 -9.28 -7.51 15.87
N GLY A 130 -10.22 -6.58 15.91
CA GLY A 130 -10.19 -5.37 15.09
C GLY A 130 -8.91 -4.57 15.34
N ARG A 131 -8.37 -3.98 14.27
CA ARG A 131 -7.09 -3.27 14.29
C ARG A 131 -7.12 -2.03 15.18
N GLU A 132 -8.26 -1.36 15.25
CA GLU A 132 -8.44 -0.11 15.99
C GLU A 132 -9.17 -0.32 17.31
N LEU A 133 -10.11 -1.26 17.32
CA LEU A 133 -10.98 -1.54 18.45
C LEU A 133 -11.04 -3.04 18.74
N PRO A 134 -11.16 -3.45 20.02
CA PRO A 134 -11.42 -4.84 20.36
C PRO A 134 -12.70 -5.34 19.65
N GLY A 135 -12.69 -6.60 19.23
CA GLY A 135 -13.85 -7.26 18.64
C GLY A 135 -13.91 -7.20 17.11
N MET A 136 -15.12 -6.99 16.57
CA MET A 136 -15.43 -7.12 15.15
C MET A 136 -15.01 -5.88 14.32
N ARG A 137 -15.18 -5.96 13.00
CA ARG A 137 -14.84 -4.89 12.06
C ARG A 137 -15.89 -4.71 10.98
N HIS A 138 -16.03 -3.50 10.47
CA HIS A 138 -16.86 -3.28 9.29
C HIS A 138 -16.22 -3.92 8.05
N ARG A 139 -17.06 -4.52 7.23
CA ARG A 139 -16.71 -5.08 5.93
C ARG A 139 -16.40 -3.96 4.95
N SER A 140 -15.41 -4.17 4.10
CA SER A 140 -14.96 -3.20 3.08
C SER A 140 -16.02 -2.86 2.03
N LEU A 141 -15.88 -1.72 1.35
CA LEU A 141 -16.85 -1.26 0.35
C LEU A 141 -16.97 -2.27 -0.79
N ILE A 142 -15.81 -2.64 -1.33
CA ILE A 142 -15.65 -3.70 -2.32
C ILE A 142 -14.89 -4.82 -1.62
N HIS A 143 -15.53 -5.97 -1.46
CA HIS A 143 -14.91 -7.09 -0.78
C HIS A 143 -15.06 -8.40 -1.55
N GLY A 144 -14.28 -9.40 -1.18
CA GLY A 144 -14.46 -10.75 -1.70
C GLY A 144 -13.55 -11.75 -1.01
N ASN A 145 -13.99 -13.00 -0.93
CA ASN A 145 -13.27 -14.06 -0.24
C ASN A 145 -13.13 -15.30 -1.11
N ASN A 146 -11.95 -15.94 -1.08
CA ASN A 146 -11.66 -17.16 -1.84
C ASN A 146 -11.91 -17.02 -3.36
N LEU A 147 -11.50 -15.88 -3.93
CA LEU A 147 -11.72 -15.56 -5.34
C LEU A 147 -10.58 -16.05 -6.22
N THR A 148 -10.89 -16.35 -7.46
CA THR A 148 -9.91 -16.64 -8.51
C THR A 148 -10.18 -15.76 -9.71
N ASP A 149 -9.13 -15.15 -10.29
CA ASP A 149 -9.20 -14.41 -11.54
C ASP A 149 -10.21 -13.25 -11.49
N VAL A 150 -9.85 -12.19 -10.75
CA VAL A 150 -10.70 -11.02 -10.53
C VAL A 150 -9.98 -9.74 -10.94
N LEU A 151 -10.67 -8.95 -11.77
CA LEU A 151 -10.17 -7.70 -12.31
C LEU A 151 -11.05 -6.55 -11.80
N ILE A 152 -10.44 -5.55 -11.15
CA ILE A 152 -11.08 -4.28 -10.78
C ILE A 152 -10.36 -3.19 -11.57
N THR A 153 -10.98 -2.70 -12.64
CA THR A 153 -10.30 -1.84 -13.62
C THR A 153 -11.23 -0.84 -14.28
N GLY A 154 -10.69 0.02 -15.15
CA GLY A 154 -11.48 1.06 -15.81
C GLY A 154 -10.66 1.97 -16.71
N ASP A 155 -11.30 3.05 -17.14
CA ASP A 155 -10.66 4.17 -17.86
C ASP A 155 -10.39 5.32 -16.88
N ASN A 156 -9.70 5.04 -15.77
CA ASN A 156 -9.51 5.96 -14.65
C ASN A 156 -10.81 6.39 -13.95
N GLY A 157 -11.79 5.48 -13.85
CA GLY A 157 -12.96 5.65 -13.01
C GLY A 157 -12.60 5.78 -11.53
N THR A 158 -13.51 6.34 -10.72
CA THR A 158 -13.26 6.68 -9.31
C THR A 158 -14.01 5.77 -8.34
N ILE A 159 -13.35 5.35 -7.28
CA ILE A 159 -13.96 4.72 -6.10
C ILE A 159 -13.67 5.63 -4.90
N ASP A 160 -14.69 6.33 -4.40
CA ASP A 160 -14.60 7.30 -3.31
C ASP A 160 -15.29 6.75 -2.06
N GLY A 161 -14.50 6.46 -1.03
CA GLY A 161 -14.98 5.90 0.23
C GLY A 161 -15.73 6.88 1.12
N GLN A 162 -15.75 8.17 0.80
CA GLN A 162 -16.36 9.23 1.60
C GLN A 162 -15.93 9.20 3.09
N GLY A 163 -14.65 8.88 3.33
CA GLY A 163 -14.06 8.53 4.63
C GLY A 163 -14.17 9.57 5.75
N SER A 164 -14.51 10.83 5.45
CA SER A 164 -14.52 11.92 6.44
C SER A 164 -15.43 11.66 7.65
N VAL A 165 -16.56 10.98 7.45
CA VAL A 165 -17.45 10.57 8.54
C VAL A 165 -16.77 9.58 9.48
N TRP A 166 -16.06 8.61 8.91
CA TRP A 166 -15.33 7.57 9.65
C TRP A 166 -14.14 8.14 10.41
N TRP A 167 -13.39 9.06 9.80
CA TRP A 167 -12.28 9.75 10.45
C TRP A 167 -12.76 10.61 11.63
N ASN A 168 -13.92 11.25 11.49
CA ASN A 168 -14.52 12.01 12.58
C ASN A 168 -14.94 11.09 13.74
N TRP A 169 -15.56 9.93 13.46
CA TRP A 169 -15.88 8.96 14.50
C TRP A 169 -14.64 8.39 15.18
N PHE A 170 -13.56 8.13 14.43
CA PHE A 170 -12.28 7.70 14.99
C PHE A 170 -11.70 8.75 15.95
N ARG A 171 -11.57 10.00 15.47
CA ARG A 171 -11.02 11.11 16.29
C ARG A 171 -11.86 11.44 17.51
N ASN A 172 -13.16 11.20 17.45
CA ASN A 172 -14.08 11.43 18.56
C ASN A 172 -14.30 10.18 19.44
N GLU A 173 -13.62 9.08 19.15
CA GLU A 173 -13.73 7.81 19.89
C GLU A 173 -15.18 7.26 19.94
N THR A 174 -15.96 7.46 18.88
CA THR A 174 -17.37 7.04 18.80
C THR A 174 -17.62 5.85 17.86
N LEU A 175 -16.55 5.17 17.44
CA LEU A 175 -16.66 3.95 16.63
C LEU A 175 -17.15 2.79 17.50
N ASN A 176 -18.07 1.98 16.97
CA ASN A 176 -18.50 0.73 17.61
C ASN A 176 -17.61 -0.45 17.22
N PHE A 177 -17.04 -0.42 16.00
CA PHE A 177 -16.22 -1.45 15.40
C PHE A 177 -15.08 -0.82 14.60
N THR A 178 -14.05 -1.59 14.28
CA THR A 178 -12.96 -1.12 13.41
C THR A 178 -13.50 -0.66 12.05
N ARG A 179 -12.97 0.45 11.52
CA ARG A 179 -13.41 1.07 10.27
C ARG A 179 -13.23 0.12 9.07
N PRO A 180 -14.06 0.24 8.02
CA PRO A 180 -13.93 -0.60 6.82
C PRO A 180 -12.76 -0.15 5.94
N HIS A 181 -12.20 -1.07 5.17
CA HIS A 181 -11.30 -0.72 4.06
C HIS A 181 -12.09 -0.25 2.84
N LEU A 182 -11.40 0.36 1.88
CA LEU A 182 -12.05 0.69 0.60
C LEU A 182 -12.19 -0.56 -0.28
N VAL A 183 -11.09 -1.29 -0.50
CA VAL A 183 -11.08 -2.58 -1.20
C VAL A 183 -10.36 -3.62 -0.35
N GLU A 184 -10.99 -4.77 -0.13
CA GLU A 184 -10.33 -5.90 0.52
C GLU A 184 -10.66 -7.22 -0.15
N LEU A 185 -9.62 -7.92 -0.59
CA LEU A 185 -9.76 -9.24 -1.18
C LEU A 185 -9.02 -10.21 -0.28
N ARG A 186 -9.74 -11.25 0.16
CA ARG A 186 -9.26 -12.23 1.11
C ARG A 186 -9.09 -13.59 0.46
N ASP A 187 -8.03 -14.31 0.83
CA ASP A 187 -7.81 -15.71 0.44
C ASP A 187 -7.90 -15.94 -1.09
N SER A 188 -7.52 -14.95 -1.90
CA SER A 188 -7.81 -14.90 -3.35
C SER A 188 -6.55 -15.04 -4.21
N THR A 189 -6.70 -15.52 -5.44
CA THR A 189 -5.59 -15.66 -6.40
C THR A 189 -5.87 -15.05 -7.77
N GLY A 190 -4.87 -14.47 -8.41
CA GLY A 190 -5.03 -13.86 -9.73
C GLY A 190 -5.88 -12.60 -9.65
N VAL A 191 -5.45 -11.66 -8.81
CA VAL A 191 -6.12 -10.37 -8.59
C VAL A 191 -5.43 -9.30 -9.41
N VAL A 192 -6.19 -8.50 -10.15
CA VAL A 192 -5.69 -7.31 -10.85
C VAL A 192 -6.52 -6.10 -10.45
N ILE A 193 -5.86 -5.07 -9.93
CA ILE A 193 -6.46 -3.76 -9.66
C ILE A 193 -5.69 -2.73 -10.47
N SER A 194 -6.32 -2.09 -11.45
CA SER A 194 -5.57 -1.21 -12.35
C SER A 194 -6.38 -0.11 -13.01
N ASN A 195 -5.71 0.98 -13.42
CA ASN A 195 -6.31 2.08 -14.19
C ASN A 195 -7.51 2.74 -13.48
N LEU A 196 -7.36 3.03 -12.18
CA LEU A 196 -8.43 3.59 -11.33
C LEU A 196 -7.91 4.67 -10.38
N THR A 197 -8.82 5.52 -9.93
CA THR A 197 -8.60 6.47 -8.85
C THR A 197 -9.37 6.04 -7.60
N PHE A 198 -8.70 6.00 -6.45
CA PHE A 198 -9.26 5.70 -5.14
C PHE A 198 -9.21 6.97 -4.29
N LEU A 199 -10.34 7.38 -3.74
CA LEU A 199 -10.45 8.59 -2.92
C LEU A 199 -10.96 8.29 -1.52
N ASN A 200 -10.46 9.04 -0.54
CA ASN A 200 -11.04 9.17 0.80
C ASN A 200 -11.40 7.82 1.45
N SER A 201 -10.46 6.88 1.46
CA SER A 201 -10.69 5.60 2.14
C SER A 201 -11.04 5.82 3.62
N PRO A 202 -12.05 5.12 4.19
CA PRO A 202 -12.36 5.20 5.61
C PRO A 202 -11.17 4.78 6.52
N PHE A 203 -10.38 3.81 6.07
CA PHE A 203 -9.19 3.25 6.71
C PHE A 203 -8.17 2.88 5.61
N TRP A 204 -7.59 1.69 5.58
CA TRP A 204 -6.71 1.24 4.49
C TRP A 204 -7.43 1.19 3.13
N ALA A 205 -6.76 1.60 2.05
CA ALA A 205 -7.39 1.73 0.74
C ALA A 205 -7.43 0.40 -0.03
N ILE A 206 -6.30 -0.25 -0.28
CA ILE A 206 -6.24 -1.51 -1.03
C ILE A 206 -5.58 -2.58 -0.17
N HIS A 207 -6.39 -3.49 0.38
CA HIS A 207 -5.95 -4.52 1.32
C HIS A 207 -6.14 -5.95 0.74
N PRO A 208 -5.22 -6.44 -0.10
CA PRO A 208 -5.16 -7.86 -0.38
C PRO A 208 -4.60 -8.57 0.85
N VAL A 209 -5.37 -9.50 1.42
CA VAL A 209 -4.99 -10.27 2.59
C VAL A 209 -5.07 -11.75 2.28
N TYR A 210 -4.02 -12.51 2.59
CA TYR A 210 -3.96 -13.96 2.29
C TYR A 210 -4.05 -14.26 0.79
N CYS A 211 -3.70 -13.31 -0.07
CA CYS A 211 -3.82 -13.45 -1.52
C CYS A 211 -2.52 -13.96 -2.18
N SER A 212 -2.63 -14.50 -3.38
CA SER A 212 -1.48 -14.80 -4.24
C SER A 212 -1.64 -14.27 -5.67
N GLN A 213 -0.54 -13.95 -6.36
CA GLN A 213 -0.59 -13.42 -7.73
C GLN A 213 -1.45 -12.14 -7.82
N VAL A 214 -1.01 -11.11 -7.12
CA VAL A 214 -1.71 -9.82 -7.04
C VAL A 214 -0.96 -8.79 -7.89
N LEU A 215 -1.66 -8.09 -8.77
CA LEU A 215 -1.15 -6.96 -9.52
C LEU A 215 -1.94 -5.70 -9.15
N VAL A 216 -1.25 -4.67 -8.68
CA VAL A 216 -1.81 -3.31 -8.55
C VAL A 216 -1.02 -2.40 -9.46
N GLN A 217 -1.64 -1.86 -10.51
CA GLN A 217 -0.91 -1.12 -11.56
C GLN A 217 -1.64 0.13 -12.04
N ASN A 218 -0.93 1.24 -12.22
CA ASN A 218 -1.48 2.47 -12.79
C ASN A 218 -2.72 2.97 -12.01
N VAL A 219 -2.57 3.10 -10.69
CA VAL A 219 -3.63 3.61 -9.81
C VAL A 219 -3.21 4.91 -9.14
N THR A 220 -4.21 5.75 -8.86
CA THR A 220 -4.05 6.97 -8.06
C THR A 220 -4.81 6.80 -6.75
N ILE A 221 -4.19 7.01 -5.59
CA ILE A 221 -4.84 6.89 -4.27
C ILE A 221 -4.68 8.21 -3.52
N LEU A 222 -5.79 8.87 -3.19
CA LEU A 222 -5.78 10.19 -2.56
C LEU A 222 -6.66 10.24 -1.30
N ALA A 223 -6.11 10.78 -0.22
CA ALA A 223 -6.84 11.19 0.97
C ALA A 223 -6.15 12.43 1.58
N PRO A 224 -6.86 13.28 2.36
CA PRO A 224 -6.23 14.40 3.05
C PRO A 224 -5.02 13.94 3.89
N LEU A 225 -3.93 14.70 3.91
CA LEU A 225 -2.71 14.28 4.64
C LEU A 225 -2.89 14.17 6.16
N ASP A 226 -4.00 14.66 6.72
CA ASP A 226 -4.35 14.48 8.13
C ASP A 226 -5.33 13.31 8.35
N SER A 227 -5.77 12.59 7.31
CA SER A 227 -6.68 11.46 7.49
C SER A 227 -6.02 10.29 8.24
N PRO A 228 -6.62 9.79 9.33
CA PRO A 228 -6.00 8.78 10.17
C PRO A 228 -6.00 7.40 9.49
N ASN A 229 -4.84 6.75 9.43
CA ASN A 229 -4.66 5.36 9.00
C ASN A 229 -5.20 5.08 7.59
N THR A 230 -4.98 6.02 6.68
CA THR A 230 -5.32 5.86 5.27
C THR A 230 -4.10 5.35 4.51
N ASP A 231 -3.65 4.14 4.85
CA ASP A 231 -2.60 3.43 4.12
C ASP A 231 -3.04 3.24 2.66
N GLY A 232 -2.09 3.29 1.72
CA GLY A 232 -2.37 3.17 0.28
C GLY A 232 -2.62 1.72 -0.15
N ILE A 233 -1.56 0.92 -0.15
CA ILE A 233 -1.63 -0.50 -0.53
C ILE A 233 -0.98 -1.35 0.56
N ASP A 234 -1.73 -2.35 1.03
CA ASP A 234 -1.40 -3.18 2.19
C ASP A 234 -1.33 -4.66 1.82
N PRO A 235 -0.26 -5.17 1.21
CA PRO A 235 -0.08 -6.62 1.05
C PRO A 235 0.09 -7.28 2.42
N ASP A 236 -0.94 -7.97 2.88
CA ASP A 236 -0.95 -8.66 4.18
C ASP A 236 -0.95 -10.17 4.00
N SER A 237 0.11 -10.83 4.46
CA SER A 237 0.27 -12.28 4.36
C SER A 237 0.10 -12.78 2.90
N CYS A 238 0.57 -11.98 1.95
CA CYS A 238 0.39 -12.18 0.52
C CYS A 238 1.63 -12.78 -0.16
N ASP A 239 1.41 -13.49 -1.26
CA ASP A 239 2.49 -14.14 -2.00
C ASP A 239 2.49 -13.75 -3.49
N ASN A 240 3.65 -13.40 -4.05
CA ASN A 240 3.76 -12.99 -5.45
C ASN A 240 2.87 -11.77 -5.75
N VAL A 241 3.28 -10.61 -5.25
CA VAL A 241 2.60 -9.33 -5.41
C VAL A 241 3.46 -8.42 -6.28
N CYS A 242 2.84 -7.71 -7.21
CA CYS A 242 3.50 -6.71 -8.04
C CYS A 242 2.72 -5.40 -7.98
N ILE A 243 3.38 -4.33 -7.53
CA ILE A 243 2.82 -2.98 -7.43
C ILE A 243 3.64 -2.09 -8.34
N GLU A 244 3.00 -1.43 -9.30
CA GLU A 244 3.73 -0.68 -10.34
C GLU A 244 2.99 0.57 -10.82
N ASP A 245 3.71 1.64 -11.13
CA ASP A 245 3.16 2.87 -11.72
C ASP A 245 2.04 3.50 -10.87
N CYS A 246 2.25 3.64 -9.56
CA CYS A 246 1.22 4.16 -8.64
C CYS A 246 1.57 5.56 -8.13
N TYR A 247 0.57 6.42 -8.02
CA TYR A 247 0.65 7.70 -7.32
C TYR A 247 -0.20 7.67 -6.05
N ILE A 248 0.39 7.96 -4.89
CA ILE A 248 -0.29 7.85 -3.60
C ILE A 248 -0.03 9.12 -2.77
N SER A 249 -1.10 9.77 -2.30
CA SER A 249 -1.02 10.91 -1.38
C SER A 249 -2.05 10.73 -0.28
N THR A 250 -1.61 10.35 0.92
CA THR A 250 -2.50 9.93 2.01
C THR A 250 -1.95 10.32 3.39
N GLY A 251 -2.74 10.17 4.45
CA GLY A 251 -2.29 10.51 5.80
C GLY A 251 -1.29 9.52 6.43
N ASP A 252 -1.22 8.28 5.93
CA ASP A 252 -0.38 7.21 6.50
C ASP A 252 0.54 6.57 5.44
N ASP A 253 0.98 5.33 5.63
CA ASP A 253 1.96 4.66 4.77
C ASP A 253 1.47 4.53 3.31
N LEU A 254 2.31 4.86 2.31
CA LEU A 254 1.90 4.71 0.90
C LEU A 254 1.78 3.23 0.54
N ILE A 255 2.78 2.44 0.92
CA ILE A 255 2.80 0.98 0.84
C ILE A 255 3.16 0.44 2.22
N ALA A 256 2.35 -0.47 2.76
CA ALA A 256 2.60 -1.11 4.05
C ALA A 256 2.53 -2.64 3.92
N ILE A 257 3.69 -3.30 3.93
CA ILE A 257 3.76 -4.76 3.87
C ILE A 257 3.56 -5.33 5.28
N LYS A 258 2.57 -6.22 5.42
CA LYS A 258 2.14 -6.82 6.70
C LYS A 258 2.05 -8.34 6.61
N SER A 259 1.92 -9.02 7.75
CA SER A 259 1.66 -10.45 7.86
C SER A 259 1.10 -10.86 9.23
N GLY A 260 0.08 -10.16 9.71
CA GLY A 260 -0.56 -10.45 11.00
C GLY A 260 0.18 -9.95 12.24
N TRP A 261 -0.45 -10.10 13.40
CA TRP A 261 -0.12 -9.37 14.63
C TRP A 261 0.07 -10.33 15.82
N ASP A 262 1.25 -10.24 16.44
CA ASP A 262 1.70 -10.98 17.62
C ASP A 262 1.38 -12.49 17.55
N GLU A 263 0.87 -13.09 18.62
CA GLU A 263 0.58 -14.52 18.71
C GLU A 263 -0.41 -15.01 17.65
N TYR A 264 -1.32 -14.13 17.19
CA TYR A 264 -2.27 -14.45 16.14
C TYR A 264 -1.55 -14.57 14.79
N GLY A 265 -0.65 -13.65 14.46
CA GLY A 265 0.17 -13.74 13.26
C GLY A 265 1.15 -14.90 13.31
N ILE A 266 1.77 -15.14 14.48
CA ILE A 266 2.70 -16.26 14.71
C ILE A 266 1.97 -17.59 14.51
N SER A 267 0.79 -17.76 15.11
CA SER A 267 0.01 -19.01 15.02
C SER A 267 -0.62 -19.22 13.64
N TYR A 268 -1.04 -18.14 12.97
CA TYR A 268 -1.53 -18.21 11.60
C TYR A 268 -0.43 -18.55 10.59
N ALA A 269 0.82 -18.17 10.89
CA ALA A 269 2.04 -18.63 10.23
C ALA A 269 2.06 -18.44 8.70
N ARG A 270 1.49 -17.34 8.22
CA ARG A 270 1.43 -17.01 6.80
C ARG A 270 2.23 -15.74 6.49
N PRO A 271 3.39 -15.83 5.82
CA PRO A 271 4.22 -14.67 5.54
C PRO A 271 3.71 -13.86 4.36
N SER A 272 4.15 -12.61 4.29
CA SER A 272 4.17 -11.82 3.05
C SER A 272 5.49 -12.08 2.32
N SER A 273 5.45 -12.58 1.09
CA SER A 273 6.66 -12.93 0.35
C SER A 273 6.59 -12.71 -1.16
N ARG A 274 7.76 -12.50 -1.79
CA ARG A 274 7.89 -12.25 -3.24
C ARG A 274 7.06 -11.03 -3.65
N ILE A 275 7.43 -9.89 -3.09
CA ILE A 275 6.75 -8.62 -3.35
C ILE A 275 7.68 -7.75 -4.18
N ALA A 276 7.19 -7.28 -5.31
CA ALA A 276 7.89 -6.40 -6.23
C ALA A 276 7.18 -5.05 -6.32
N ILE A 277 7.89 -3.94 -6.12
CA ILE A 277 7.35 -2.58 -6.09
C ILE A 277 8.19 -1.71 -7.01
N PHE A 278 7.58 -1.12 -8.03
CA PHE A 278 8.27 -0.33 -9.04
C PHE A 278 7.56 0.99 -9.32
N ARG A 279 8.32 2.09 -9.45
CA ARG A 279 7.76 3.36 -9.95
C ARG A 279 6.55 3.84 -9.15
N VAL A 280 6.72 3.91 -7.82
CA VAL A 280 5.73 4.47 -6.90
C VAL A 280 6.18 5.87 -6.47
N ALA A 281 5.30 6.85 -6.60
CA ALA A 281 5.54 8.22 -6.22
C ALA A 281 4.47 8.74 -5.25
N GLY A 282 4.85 9.57 -4.28
CA GLY A 282 3.86 10.09 -3.34
C GLY A 282 4.35 10.89 -2.15
N GLU A 283 3.39 11.32 -1.33
CA GLU A 283 3.60 12.04 -0.08
C GLU A 283 2.70 11.51 1.03
N THR A 284 3.18 11.62 2.28
CA THR A 284 2.41 11.16 3.45
C THR A 284 2.48 12.14 4.61
N GLY A 285 1.36 12.29 5.32
CA GLY A 285 1.27 13.10 6.52
C GLY A 285 2.13 12.58 7.68
N SER A 286 1.80 11.41 8.22
CA SER A 286 2.49 10.81 9.37
C SER A 286 3.17 9.46 9.11
N GLY A 287 2.87 8.82 7.99
CA GLY A 287 3.38 7.49 7.63
C GLY A 287 4.77 7.50 6.98
N ALA A 288 5.00 6.52 6.11
CA ALA A 288 6.21 6.32 5.34
C ALA A 288 5.91 6.14 3.84
N GLY A 289 6.89 6.45 3.00
CA GLY A 289 6.84 6.11 1.58
C GLY A 289 6.77 4.59 1.34
N LEU A 290 7.61 3.83 2.05
CA LEU A 290 7.56 2.37 2.08
C LEU A 290 7.70 1.90 3.52
N ALA A 291 6.70 1.17 4.02
CA ALA A 291 6.68 0.58 5.35
C ALA A 291 6.66 -0.95 5.29
N ILE A 292 7.41 -1.57 6.21
CA ILE A 292 7.31 -3.00 6.52
C ILE A 292 6.95 -3.11 8.01
N GLY A 293 5.83 -3.79 8.29
CA GLY A 293 5.22 -3.88 9.62
C GLY A 293 4.21 -2.75 9.94
N SER A 294 3.78 -2.58 11.18
CA SER A 294 4.32 -3.27 12.38
C SER A 294 3.80 -4.69 12.55
N GLU A 295 2.71 -5.03 11.87
CA GLU A 295 2.06 -6.33 11.90
C GLU A 295 2.84 -7.25 10.95
N MET A 296 3.88 -7.91 11.43
CA MET A 296 4.82 -8.72 10.62
C MET A 296 5.06 -10.12 11.20
N SER A 297 4.14 -10.58 12.05
CA SER A 297 4.33 -11.73 12.93
C SER A 297 4.34 -13.08 12.20
N GLY A 298 3.66 -13.16 11.05
CA GLY A 298 3.75 -14.30 10.13
C GLY A 298 5.02 -14.31 9.28
N GLY A 299 5.79 -13.21 9.30
CA GLY A 299 7.04 -13.02 8.56
C GLY A 299 6.89 -12.20 7.28
N VAL A 300 7.93 -11.47 6.91
CA VAL A 300 8.05 -10.74 5.64
C VAL A 300 9.38 -11.08 5.00
N SER A 301 9.38 -11.50 3.73
CA SER A 301 10.63 -11.79 3.03
C SER A 301 10.60 -11.60 1.52
N ASN A 302 11.78 -11.52 0.90
CA ASN A 302 11.92 -11.44 -0.56
C ASN A 302 11.14 -10.25 -1.14
N VAL A 303 11.46 -9.05 -0.64
CA VAL A 303 10.87 -7.79 -1.10
C VAL A 303 11.88 -7.08 -2.00
N HIS A 304 11.46 -6.71 -3.20
CA HIS A 304 12.22 -5.89 -4.14
C HIS A 304 11.44 -4.60 -4.39
N ALA A 305 12.01 -3.46 -3.99
CA ALA A 305 11.44 -2.15 -4.29
C ALA A 305 12.45 -1.28 -5.03
N GLU A 306 12.08 -0.76 -6.19
CA GLU A 306 12.97 0.01 -7.06
C GLU A 306 12.22 1.20 -7.70
N ASP A 307 12.94 2.27 -8.02
CA ASP A 307 12.41 3.49 -8.65
C ASP A 307 11.32 4.16 -7.81
N LEU A 308 11.64 4.54 -6.57
CA LEU A 308 10.68 5.16 -5.65
C LEU A 308 10.91 6.66 -5.51
N GLN A 309 9.83 7.45 -5.45
CA GLN A 309 9.92 8.89 -5.25
C GLN A 309 9.03 9.36 -4.09
N PHE A 310 9.65 9.83 -3.02
CA PHE A 310 8.93 10.31 -1.84
C PHE A 310 9.16 11.81 -1.65
N PHE A 311 8.10 12.58 -1.49
CA PHE A 311 8.18 14.02 -1.23
C PHE A 311 7.29 14.43 -0.06
N ASN A 312 7.66 15.48 0.68
CA ASN A 312 6.87 16.03 1.80
C ASN A 312 6.47 15.02 2.90
N SER A 313 7.21 13.91 3.03
CA SER A 313 6.82 12.80 3.89
C SER A 313 7.44 12.84 5.28
N LYS A 314 6.73 12.27 6.27
CA LYS A 314 7.30 12.04 7.60
C LYS A 314 8.47 11.06 7.58
N ASN A 315 8.32 9.92 6.92
CA ASN A 315 9.39 8.93 6.77
C ASN A 315 9.54 8.54 5.29
N GLY A 316 10.76 8.23 4.87
CA GLY A 316 11.02 7.64 3.55
C GLY A 316 10.79 6.13 3.58
N ILE A 317 11.83 5.39 3.98
CA ILE A 317 11.80 3.94 4.17
C ILE A 317 11.64 3.64 5.67
N ARG A 318 10.71 2.75 6.03
CA ARG A 318 10.41 2.43 7.43
C ARG A 318 10.27 0.93 7.69
N ILE A 319 10.97 0.41 8.69
CA ILE A 319 10.76 -0.93 9.25
C ILE A 319 10.28 -0.78 10.70
N LYS A 320 9.16 -1.43 11.04
CA LYS A 320 8.49 -1.32 12.34
C LYS A 320 8.32 -2.73 12.92
N THR A 321 8.78 -2.94 14.15
CA THR A 321 8.52 -4.15 14.92
C THR A 321 8.67 -3.88 16.42
N ALA A 322 8.43 -4.88 17.26
CA ALA A 322 8.53 -4.81 18.72
C ALA A 322 8.73 -6.21 19.32
N PRO A 323 9.26 -6.33 20.55
CA PRO A 323 9.09 -7.54 21.36
C PRO A 323 7.61 -7.93 21.40
N GLY A 324 7.26 -9.20 21.24
CA GLY A 324 5.88 -9.65 21.07
C GLY A 324 5.53 -10.05 19.66
N ARG A 325 6.13 -9.38 18.67
CA ARG A 325 5.81 -9.63 17.27
C ARG A 325 6.29 -11.00 16.79
N GLY A 326 7.42 -11.49 17.31
CA GLY A 326 8.09 -12.67 16.76
C GLY A 326 8.33 -12.55 15.24
N GLY A 327 8.22 -13.67 14.53
CA GLY A 327 8.33 -13.68 13.08
C GLY A 327 9.68 -13.19 12.57
N TYR A 328 9.69 -12.60 11.37
CA TYR A 328 10.91 -12.11 10.75
C TYR A 328 10.66 -11.02 9.72
N ILE A 329 11.66 -10.17 9.48
CA ILE A 329 11.77 -9.34 8.28
C ILE A 329 13.14 -9.62 7.68
N LYS A 330 13.19 -10.24 6.50
CA LYS A 330 14.47 -10.58 5.88
C LYS A 330 14.49 -10.52 4.37
N ASP A 331 15.67 -10.50 3.78
CA ASP A 331 15.83 -10.57 2.33
C ASP A 331 15.09 -9.42 1.62
N ILE A 332 15.42 -8.19 2.04
CA ILE A 332 14.80 -6.95 1.57
C ILE A 332 15.81 -6.18 0.72
N TYR A 333 15.41 -5.83 -0.50
CA TYR A 333 16.22 -5.04 -1.43
C TYR A 333 15.46 -3.79 -1.87
N ILE A 334 15.97 -2.62 -1.49
CA ILE A 334 15.39 -1.32 -1.85
C ILE A 334 16.45 -0.53 -2.63
N SER A 335 16.15 -0.12 -3.86
CA SER A 335 17.09 0.64 -4.69
C SER A 335 16.47 1.81 -5.44
N ASN A 336 17.32 2.73 -5.91
CA ASN A 336 16.92 3.89 -6.71
C ASN A 336 15.76 4.70 -6.09
N VAL A 337 16.04 5.31 -4.94
CA VAL A 337 15.04 6.09 -4.18
C VAL A 337 15.41 7.56 -4.19
N THR A 338 14.48 8.41 -4.61
CA THR A 338 14.61 9.87 -4.52
C THR A 338 13.71 10.42 -3.43
N MET A 339 14.26 11.25 -2.54
CA MET A 339 13.53 11.86 -1.44
C MET A 339 13.65 13.39 -1.47
N THR A 340 12.55 14.12 -1.27
CA THR A 340 12.57 15.60 -1.15
C THR A 340 11.72 16.05 0.03
N ASN A 341 12.25 16.92 0.89
CA ASN A 341 11.50 17.43 2.05
C ASN A 341 10.97 16.29 2.95
N VAL A 342 11.83 15.32 3.27
CA VAL A 342 11.49 14.18 4.12
C VAL A 342 12.08 14.35 5.52
N ASN A 343 11.29 14.08 6.56
CA ASN A 343 11.77 14.26 7.94
C ASN A 343 12.82 13.19 8.33
N ILE A 344 12.52 11.90 8.20
CA ILE A 344 13.49 10.82 8.43
C ILE A 344 13.60 9.97 7.17
N ALA A 345 14.77 9.97 6.51
CA ALA A 345 14.92 9.23 5.26
C ALA A 345 14.83 7.70 5.47
N ILE A 346 15.54 7.16 6.46
CA ILE A 346 15.52 5.72 6.79
C ILE A 346 15.22 5.54 8.27
N ARG A 347 14.17 4.80 8.61
CA ARG A 347 13.78 4.52 9.99
C ARG A 347 13.61 3.03 10.24
N ILE A 348 14.29 2.50 11.23
CA ILE A 348 14.08 1.15 11.75
C ILE A 348 13.76 1.30 13.23
N SER A 349 12.68 0.67 13.69
CA SER A 349 12.25 0.76 15.08
C SER A 349 11.81 -0.61 15.58
N GLY A 350 12.56 -1.14 16.55
CA GLY A 350 12.25 -2.37 17.29
C GLY A 350 11.41 -2.15 18.55
N GLN A 351 10.79 -0.98 18.73
CA GLN A 351 10.00 -0.64 19.93
C GLN A 351 8.64 -0.04 19.54
N TYR A 352 7.98 -0.61 18.53
CA TYR A 352 6.66 -0.16 18.07
C TYR A 352 5.55 -0.69 19.00
N GLY A 353 5.27 0.04 20.08
CA GLY A 353 4.51 -0.45 21.25
C GLY A 353 2.99 -0.64 21.13
N GLU A 354 2.45 -0.90 19.94
CA GLU A 354 1.03 -1.29 19.79
C GLU A 354 0.92 -2.82 19.85
N HIS A 355 0.00 -3.38 20.65
CA HIS A 355 -0.25 -4.83 20.75
C HIS A 355 -1.78 -5.11 20.76
N PRO A 356 -2.26 -6.27 20.29
CA PRO A 356 -3.68 -6.59 20.29
C PRO A 356 -4.17 -6.81 21.72
N ASP A 357 -3.33 -7.37 22.58
CA ASP A 357 -3.65 -7.75 23.94
C ASP A 357 -2.53 -7.30 24.88
N GLU A 358 -2.82 -7.17 26.17
CA GLU A 358 -1.85 -6.75 27.18
C GLU A 358 -0.94 -7.90 27.64
N ASP A 359 -1.37 -9.16 27.44
CA ASP A 359 -0.68 -10.37 27.92
C ASP A 359 0.17 -11.07 26.82
N TYR A 360 0.59 -10.33 25.79
CA TYR A 360 1.40 -10.85 24.69
C TYR A 360 2.80 -11.32 25.18
N ASP A 361 3.43 -12.24 24.44
CA ASP A 361 4.74 -12.78 24.83
C ASP A 361 5.88 -11.80 24.54
N HIS A 362 6.31 -11.03 25.54
CA HIS A 362 7.46 -10.13 25.43
C HIS A 362 8.78 -10.79 25.00
N ASN A 363 8.91 -12.13 25.08
CA ASN A 363 10.10 -12.86 24.63
C ASN A 363 10.00 -13.33 23.18
N ALA A 364 8.85 -13.15 22.53
CA ALA A 364 8.69 -13.38 21.09
C ALA A 364 9.38 -12.24 20.33
N LEU A 365 10.70 -12.35 20.19
CA LEU A 365 11.53 -11.33 19.54
C LEU A 365 11.58 -11.54 18.00
N PRO A 366 11.51 -10.45 17.22
CA PRO A 366 11.51 -10.50 15.76
C PRO A 366 12.91 -10.66 15.17
N PHE A 367 13.07 -11.59 14.22
CA PHE A 367 14.33 -11.72 13.49
C PHE A 367 14.40 -10.73 12.32
N VAL A 368 15.26 -9.72 12.39
CA VAL A 368 15.48 -8.75 11.30
C VAL A 368 16.89 -8.91 10.74
N ASP A 369 16.99 -9.27 9.46
CA ASP A 369 18.25 -9.64 8.83
C ASP A 369 18.27 -9.28 7.33
N LYS A 370 19.45 -9.02 6.77
CA LYS A 370 19.66 -8.91 5.31
C LYS A 370 18.78 -7.84 4.65
N ILE A 371 18.97 -6.60 5.08
CA ILE A 371 18.28 -5.43 4.56
C ILE A 371 19.25 -4.60 3.73
N THR A 372 19.08 -4.58 2.40
CA THR A 372 19.89 -3.78 1.49
C THR A 372 19.12 -2.54 1.05
N ILE A 373 19.67 -1.35 1.31
CA ILE A 373 19.18 -0.07 0.81
C ILE A 373 20.29 0.58 -0.01
N LYS A 374 20.03 0.83 -1.29
CA LYS A 374 21.04 1.23 -2.25
C LYS A 374 20.57 2.38 -3.15
N ASP A 375 21.50 3.20 -3.65
CA ASP A 375 21.24 4.21 -4.68
C ASP A 375 20.15 5.19 -4.25
N VAL A 376 20.35 5.82 -3.09
CA VAL A 376 19.37 6.76 -2.50
C VAL A 376 19.88 8.19 -2.58
N VAL A 377 19.08 9.10 -3.12
CA VAL A 377 19.37 10.53 -3.17
C VAL A 377 18.28 11.30 -2.45
N GLY A 378 18.66 12.16 -1.50
CA GLY A 378 17.73 12.95 -0.71
C GLY A 378 18.11 14.41 -0.66
N ASP A 379 17.16 15.31 -0.92
CA ASP A 379 17.28 16.74 -0.70
C ASP A 379 16.34 17.25 0.40
N ASN A 380 16.80 18.25 1.15
CA ASN A 380 16.09 18.82 2.29
C ASN A 380 15.59 17.74 3.29
N ILE A 381 16.51 16.91 3.77
CA ILE A 381 16.22 15.83 4.71
C ILE A 381 16.43 16.32 6.14
N SER A 382 15.50 16.07 7.07
CA SER A 382 15.75 16.48 8.47
C SER A 382 16.76 15.58 9.18
N ARG A 383 16.62 14.25 9.10
CA ARG A 383 17.59 13.24 9.59
C ARG A 383 17.82 12.17 8.54
N ALA A 384 19.08 11.74 8.37
CA ALA A 384 19.43 10.67 7.46
C ALA A 384 18.87 9.32 7.93
N GLY A 385 19.05 8.99 9.21
CA GLY A 385 18.42 7.78 9.73
C GLY A 385 18.29 7.70 11.25
N MET A 386 17.30 6.91 11.66
CA MET A 386 17.08 6.48 13.05
C MET A 386 16.88 4.97 13.03
N LEU A 387 17.91 4.22 13.39
CA LEU A 387 17.97 2.78 13.23
C LEU A 387 18.14 2.13 14.60
N GLU A 388 17.03 1.70 15.18
CA GLU A 388 16.97 1.24 16.56
C GLU A 388 16.43 -0.20 16.55
N GLY A 389 17.28 -1.17 16.85
CA GLY A 389 16.89 -2.56 17.08
C GLY A 389 16.40 -2.79 18.51
N ILE A 390 16.49 -4.03 18.99
CA ILE A 390 16.05 -4.42 20.33
C ILE A 390 17.27 -4.69 21.21
N GLU A 391 17.25 -4.16 22.43
CA GLU A 391 18.31 -4.46 23.39
C GLU A 391 18.35 -5.96 23.71
N GLY A 392 19.49 -6.59 23.49
CA GLY A 392 19.65 -8.04 23.62
C GLY A 392 19.30 -8.86 22.38
N ASP A 393 18.71 -8.23 21.35
CA ASP A 393 18.38 -8.86 20.05
C ASP A 393 18.65 -7.89 18.90
N THR A 394 19.94 -7.76 18.58
CA THR A 394 20.46 -6.84 17.57
C THR A 394 19.95 -7.19 16.18
N PHE A 395 19.51 -6.21 15.40
CA PHE A 395 19.16 -6.42 13.99
C PHE A 395 20.42 -6.45 13.12
N LEU A 396 20.55 -7.47 12.27
CA LEU A 396 21.81 -7.80 11.60
C LEU A 396 21.78 -7.49 10.10
N ASN A 397 22.98 -7.39 9.53
CA ASN A 397 23.22 -7.28 8.08
C ASN A 397 22.40 -6.17 7.41
N ILE A 398 22.39 -4.99 8.03
CA ILE A 398 21.82 -3.78 7.44
C ILE A 398 22.86 -3.15 6.50
N CYS A 399 22.65 -3.24 5.19
CA CYS A 399 23.58 -2.77 4.17
C CYS A 399 23.11 -1.47 3.52
N LEU A 400 23.91 -0.40 3.65
CA LEU A 400 23.66 0.90 3.06
C LEU A 400 24.71 1.22 1.99
N SER A 401 24.31 1.40 0.73
CA SER A 401 25.26 1.59 -0.37
C SER A 401 24.88 2.73 -1.31
N ASN A 402 25.84 3.58 -1.67
CA ASN A 402 25.63 4.70 -2.59
C ASN A 402 24.44 5.59 -2.19
N ILE A 403 24.52 6.18 -1.00
CA ILE A 403 23.46 7.02 -0.43
C ILE A 403 23.97 8.44 -0.25
N THR A 404 23.29 9.44 -0.80
CA THR A 404 23.61 10.86 -0.64
C THR A 404 22.40 11.64 -0.14
N LEU A 405 22.43 12.09 1.11
CA LEU A 405 21.34 12.79 1.78
C LEU A 405 21.81 14.19 2.22
N ARG A 406 21.18 15.25 1.69
CA ARG A 406 21.40 16.63 2.14
C ARG A 406 20.57 16.89 3.39
N VAL A 407 21.24 16.74 4.54
CA VAL A 407 20.61 16.80 5.86
C VAL A 407 20.70 18.17 6.52
N ASN A 408 19.68 18.52 7.30
CA ASN A 408 19.62 19.80 8.02
C ASN A 408 20.03 19.67 9.51
N LYS A 409 20.05 18.47 10.09
CA LYS A 409 20.44 18.26 11.50
C LYS A 409 21.92 17.92 11.67
N ARG A 410 22.50 18.44 12.77
CA ARG A 410 23.90 18.21 13.17
C ARG A 410 24.25 16.75 13.47
N ARG A 411 23.28 15.98 13.97
CA ARG A 411 23.40 14.53 14.20
C ARG A 411 22.46 13.84 13.21
N PRO A 412 22.96 13.47 12.02
CA PRO A 412 22.11 12.96 10.95
C PRO A 412 21.67 11.52 11.17
N TRP A 413 22.46 10.74 11.91
CA TRP A 413 22.18 9.34 12.24
C TRP A 413 22.02 9.15 13.75
N ASN A 414 21.10 8.28 14.13
CA ASN A 414 20.98 7.69 15.46
C ASN A 414 20.89 6.18 15.29
N CYS A 415 21.78 5.42 15.93
CA CYS A 415 21.79 3.96 15.81
C CYS A 415 22.01 3.30 17.16
N SER A 416 21.26 2.24 17.42
CA SER A 416 21.40 1.41 18.61
C SER A 416 20.90 0.01 18.33
N TYR A 417 21.61 -1.00 18.84
CA TYR A 417 21.21 -2.41 18.71
C TYR A 417 20.98 -2.84 17.25
N ILE A 418 21.83 -2.33 16.35
CA ILE A 418 21.88 -2.74 14.95
C ILE A 418 23.34 -3.05 14.58
N GLU A 419 23.54 -3.89 13.58
CA GLU A 419 24.84 -4.20 12.99
C GLU A 419 24.71 -4.28 11.46
N GLY A 420 25.73 -3.80 10.76
CA GLY A 420 25.75 -3.88 9.31
C GLY A 420 26.90 -3.09 8.69
N TYR A 421 26.70 -2.71 7.44
CA TYR A 421 27.78 -2.30 6.57
C TYR A 421 27.38 -1.09 5.74
N SER A 422 28.35 -0.23 5.42
CA SER A 422 28.10 0.89 4.53
C SER A 422 29.21 1.13 3.51
N SER A 423 28.83 1.63 2.34
CA SER A 423 29.77 2.01 1.28
C SER A 423 29.24 3.22 0.53
N LEU A 424 30.07 4.26 0.36
CA LEU A 424 29.67 5.49 -0.35
C LEU A 424 28.39 6.13 0.22
N VAL A 425 28.32 6.28 1.55
CA VAL A 425 27.19 6.92 2.24
C VAL A 425 27.60 8.29 2.76
N SER A 426 26.84 9.32 2.39
CA SER A 426 27.01 10.70 2.84
C SER A 426 25.67 11.25 3.34
N PRO A 427 25.60 11.79 4.58
CA PRO A 427 26.68 11.91 5.57
C PRO A 427 27.10 10.56 6.16
N ASN A 428 28.32 10.49 6.71
CA ASN A 428 28.87 9.28 7.34
C ASN A 428 27.88 8.67 8.34
N THR A 429 27.74 7.35 8.27
CA THR A 429 26.86 6.52 9.11
C THR A 429 27.36 6.41 10.55
N CYS A 430 26.60 5.73 11.41
CA CYS A 430 27.02 5.35 12.76
C CYS A 430 28.19 4.34 12.73
N GLU A 431 28.98 4.25 13.80
CA GLU A 431 30.06 3.26 13.95
C GLU A 431 29.56 1.81 13.81
N LEU A 432 28.32 1.53 14.26
CA LEU A 432 27.66 0.21 14.11
C LEU A 432 27.42 -0.22 12.65
N LEU A 433 27.66 0.68 11.68
CA LEU A 433 27.51 0.45 10.24
C LEU A 433 28.80 0.78 9.47
N SER A 434 29.92 1.07 10.15
CA SER A 434 31.10 1.66 9.49
C SER A 434 31.93 0.68 8.67
N ASP A 435 31.71 -0.62 8.84
CA ASP A 435 32.44 -1.64 8.10
C ASP A 435 32.06 -1.61 6.61
N SER A 436 33.08 -1.79 5.75
CA SER A 436 32.92 -1.69 4.31
C SER A 436 32.28 -2.94 3.73
N ILE A 437 31.25 -2.77 2.88
CA ILE A 437 30.62 -3.87 2.14
C ILE A 437 31.64 -4.64 1.28
N TYR A 438 32.60 -3.94 0.68
CA TYR A 438 33.57 -4.54 -0.23
C TYR A 438 34.98 -4.59 0.39
N PRO A 439 35.74 -5.68 0.17
CA PRO A 439 35.35 -6.93 -0.51
C PRO A 439 34.74 -7.98 0.43
N GLN A 440 34.70 -7.72 1.75
CA GLN A 440 34.55 -8.76 2.78
C GLN A 440 33.09 -9.13 3.10
N HIS A 441 32.16 -8.19 2.97
CA HIS A 441 30.78 -8.33 3.48
C HIS A 441 29.72 -8.35 2.37
N THR A 442 30.14 -8.59 1.12
CA THR A 442 29.22 -8.62 -0.03
C THR A 442 28.21 -9.77 0.05
N SER A 443 28.59 -10.90 0.68
CA SER A 443 27.69 -12.04 0.91
C SER A 443 26.70 -11.83 2.05
N ASP A 444 26.98 -10.86 2.93
CA ASP A 444 26.14 -10.56 4.09
C ASP A 444 24.96 -9.67 3.70
N CYS A 445 25.18 -8.81 2.69
CA CYS A 445 24.10 -8.05 2.08
C CYS A 445 23.19 -8.93 1.23
N TYR A 446 21.88 -8.65 1.27
CA TYR A 446 20.96 -9.27 0.34
C TYR A 446 21.21 -8.75 -1.07
N LEU A 447 21.38 -9.66 -2.02
CA LEU A 447 21.44 -9.39 -3.44
C LEU A 447 20.21 -10.00 -4.10
N LEU A 448 19.63 -9.28 -5.07
CA LEU A 448 18.48 -9.79 -5.82
C LEU A 448 18.82 -11.12 -6.49
N SER A 449 18.02 -12.14 -6.18
CA SER A 449 18.06 -13.38 -6.94
C SER A 449 17.52 -13.15 -8.36
N ASN A 450 18.00 -13.91 -9.35
CA ASN A 450 17.54 -13.83 -10.75
C ASN A 450 16.00 -14.01 -10.89
N HIS A 451 15.33 -14.63 -9.92
CA HIS A 451 13.88 -14.86 -9.95
C HIS A 451 13.04 -13.61 -9.60
N LEU A 452 13.60 -12.63 -8.87
CA LEU A 452 12.93 -11.38 -8.52
C LEU A 452 13.24 -10.23 -9.49
N GLN A 453 14.11 -10.46 -10.47
CA GLN A 453 14.33 -9.54 -11.59
C GLN A 453 13.18 -9.61 -12.63
N SER A 454 12.33 -10.65 -12.57
CA SER A 454 11.13 -10.76 -13.41
C SER A 454 10.05 -11.58 -12.67
N PRO A 455 9.13 -10.94 -11.91
CA PRO A 455 8.23 -11.62 -10.98
C PRO A 455 7.17 -12.57 -11.61
N PHE A 456 7.20 -12.83 -12.92
CA PHE A 456 6.18 -13.63 -13.61
C PHE A 456 6.79 -14.62 -14.61
N VAL A 457 7.62 -15.55 -14.13
CA VAL A 457 7.96 -16.77 -14.90
C VAL A 457 7.39 -17.98 -14.17
N GLN A 458 6.13 -18.31 -14.44
CA GLN A 458 5.69 -19.70 -14.34
C GLN A 458 5.28 -20.18 -15.74
N ASN A 459 6.06 -21.14 -16.24
CA ASN A 459 5.68 -21.99 -17.36
C ASN A 459 4.40 -22.74 -16.97
N ARG A 460 3.30 -22.55 -17.71
CA ARG A 460 2.23 -23.56 -17.71
C ARG A 460 2.81 -24.85 -18.29
N PRO A 461 2.54 -26.04 -17.72
CA PRO A 461 2.77 -27.27 -18.45
C PRO A 461 1.87 -27.27 -19.69
N ASP A 462 2.46 -27.46 -20.86
CA ASP A 462 1.74 -27.67 -22.13
C ASP A 462 0.70 -28.77 -21.95
N TYR A 463 -0.57 -28.38 -21.87
CA TYR A 463 -1.67 -29.32 -22.05
C TYR A 463 -1.75 -29.63 -23.55
N ARG A 464 -1.03 -30.67 -23.98
CA ARG A 464 -1.22 -31.21 -25.32
C ARG A 464 -2.61 -31.83 -25.39
N PRO A 465 -3.47 -31.45 -26.36
CA PRO A 465 -4.69 -32.18 -26.60
C PRO A 465 -4.32 -33.54 -27.20
N GLY A 466 -4.67 -34.60 -26.48
CA GLY A 466 -4.66 -36.00 -26.94
C GLY A 466 -6.04 -36.59 -26.76
#